data_AF-A0A4Q0AR61-F1
#
_entry.id   AF-A0A4Q0AR61-F1
#
_cell.length_a   1.000
_cell.length_b   1.000
_cell.length_c   1.000
_cell.angle_alpha   90.00
_cell.angle_beta   90.00
_cell.angle_gamma   90.00
#
_symmetry.space_group_name_H-M   'P 1'
#
loop_
_entity.id
_entity.type
_entity.pdbx_description
1 polymer ?
#
loop_
_entity_poly.entity_id
_entity_poly.type
_entity_poly.pdbx_seq_one_letter_code
_entity_poly.pdbx_strand_id
1 'polypeptide(L)'
;MYDYIFWILYRRNINRNNSEWLSRNNASGVVFFAIFIHVVFVILIIKKLVRSNLGLESINFDKGILGVSFLLCILLVYLYYTKNKIAKIGKKYENRDSAYIEFGGWIVAALIFIPLLIILIIGWKR
;
A
#
# COMPACT_ATOMS: atom_id res chain seq x y z
N MET A 1 0.79 -8.23 5.68
CA MET A 1 -0.14 -7.08 5.60
C MET A 1 -0.52 -6.78 4.15
N TYR A 2 0.42 -6.43 3.28
CA TYR A 2 0.13 -6.06 1.88
C TYR A 2 -0.55 -7.16 1.06
N ASP A 3 -0.15 -8.43 1.20
CA ASP A 3 -0.86 -9.57 0.55
C ASP A 3 -2.32 -9.71 1.02
N TYR A 4 -2.62 -9.33 2.26
CA TYR A 4 -3.98 -9.32 2.80
C TYR A 4 -4.78 -8.13 2.25
N ILE A 5 -4.19 -6.93 2.23
CA ILE A 5 -4.76 -5.74 1.58
C ILE A 5 -5.08 -6.05 0.11
N PHE A 6 -4.12 -6.62 -0.62
CA PHE A 6 -4.27 -7.04 -2.00
C PHE A 6 -5.46 -8.01 -2.14
N TRP A 7 -5.50 -9.08 -1.34
CA TRP A 7 -6.53 -10.11 -1.42
C TRP A 7 -7.94 -9.56 -1.23
N ILE A 8 -8.16 -8.77 -0.17
CA ILE A 8 -9.47 -8.22 0.15
C ILE A 8 -9.95 -7.29 -0.97
N LEU A 9 -9.07 -6.43 -1.51
CA LEU A 9 -9.42 -5.52 -2.61
C LEU A 9 -9.63 -6.26 -3.93
N TYR A 10 -8.78 -7.23 -4.25
CA TYR A 10 -8.89 -8.05 -5.45
C TYR A 10 -10.22 -8.82 -5.47
N ARG A 11 -10.53 -9.55 -4.39
CA ARG A 11 -11.76 -10.35 -4.27
C ARG A 11 -13.02 -9.49 -4.28
N ARG A 12 -12.99 -8.30 -3.67
CA ARG A 12 -14.13 -7.37 -3.71
C ARG A 12 -14.35 -6.76 -5.10
N ASN A 13 -13.26 -6.43 -5.81
CA ASN A 13 -13.36 -5.82 -7.14
C ASN A 13 -13.74 -6.84 -8.22
N ILE A 14 -13.25 -8.08 -8.14
CA ILE A 14 -13.56 -9.11 -9.16
C ILE A 14 -15.07 -9.43 -9.17
N ASN A 15 -15.70 -9.41 -7.99
CA ASN A 15 -17.14 -9.60 -7.84
C ASN A 15 -17.98 -8.41 -8.34
N ARG A 16 -17.38 -7.24 -8.58
CA ARG A 16 -18.08 -6.01 -9.01
C ARG A 16 -17.80 -5.61 -10.46
N ASN A 17 -16.58 -5.82 -10.93
CA ASN A 17 -16.10 -5.29 -12.22
C ASN A 17 -16.06 -6.33 -13.36
N ASN A 18 -16.39 -7.60 -13.09
CA ASN A 18 -16.35 -8.74 -14.04
C ASN A 18 -15.01 -8.96 -14.79
N SER A 19 -13.95 -8.22 -14.45
CA SER A 19 -12.63 -8.27 -15.09
C SER A 19 -11.54 -8.52 -14.05
N GLU A 20 -10.87 -9.67 -14.17
CA GLU A 20 -9.75 -10.02 -13.29
C GLU A 20 -8.58 -9.03 -13.46
N TRP A 21 -8.35 -8.57 -14.68
CA TRP A 21 -7.25 -7.65 -15.00
C TRP A 21 -7.44 -6.29 -14.34
N LEU A 22 -8.65 -5.71 -14.46
CA LEU A 22 -8.96 -4.41 -13.84
C LEU A 22 -8.92 -4.50 -12.31
N SER A 23 -9.46 -5.61 -11.77
CA SER A 23 -9.46 -5.88 -10.33
C SER A 23 -8.04 -5.99 -9.76
N ARG A 24 -7.15 -6.66 -10.51
CA ARG A 24 -5.72 -6.77 -10.18
C ARG A 24 -5.02 -5.42 -10.21
N ASN A 25 -5.19 -4.64 -11.27
CA ASN A 25 -4.60 -3.30 -11.37
C ASN A 25 -5.02 -2.40 -10.21
N ASN A 26 -6.32 -2.35 -9.91
CA ASN A 26 -6.85 -1.53 -8.83
C ASN A 26 -6.30 -1.97 -7.46
N ALA A 27 -6.27 -3.28 -7.19
CA ALA A 27 -5.72 -3.81 -5.94
C ALA A 27 -4.21 -3.53 -5.81
N SER A 28 -3.43 -3.73 -6.88
CA SER A 28 -2.00 -3.43 -6.91
C SER A 28 -1.71 -1.94 -6.70
N GLY A 29 -2.50 -1.05 -7.30
CA GLY A 29 -2.36 0.40 -7.11
C GLY A 29 -2.57 0.81 -5.65
N VAL A 30 -3.63 0.31 -5.01
CA VAL A 30 -3.88 0.61 -3.59
C VAL A 30 -2.80 0.03 -2.67
N VAL A 31 -2.29 -1.17 -2.96
CA VAL A 31 -1.17 -1.76 -2.21
C VAL A 31 0.09 -0.90 -2.35
N PHE A 32 0.38 -0.42 -3.55
CA PHE A 32 1.50 0.48 -3.77
C PHE A 32 1.35 1.77 -2.96
N PHE A 33 0.16 2.41 -2.96
CA PHE A 33 -0.10 3.58 -2.11
C PHE A 33 0.07 3.28 -0.62
N ALA A 34 -0.37 2.11 -0.16
CA ALA A 34 -0.18 1.68 1.22
C ALA A 34 1.32 1.57 1.56
N ILE A 35 2.12 0.90 0.72
CA ILE A 35 3.57 0.79 0.91
C ILE A 35 4.20 2.19 0.96
N PHE A 36 3.85 3.06 0.02
CA PHE A 36 4.37 4.41 -0.04
C PHE A 36 4.08 5.20 1.25
N ILE A 37 2.84 5.18 1.73
CA ILE A 37 2.45 5.83 2.99
C ILE A 37 3.28 5.27 4.17
N HIS A 38 3.43 3.95 4.26
CA HIS A 38 4.22 3.35 5.35
C HIS A 38 5.70 3.72 5.28
N VAL A 39 6.28 3.76 4.08
CA VAL A 39 7.68 4.19 3.90
C VAL A 39 7.85 5.65 4.29
N VAL A 40 6.95 6.54 3.86
CA VAL A 40 6.96 7.96 4.27
C VAL A 40 6.83 8.08 5.79
N PHE A 41 5.92 7.31 6.39
CA PHE A 41 5.73 7.29 7.83
C PHE A 41 7.00 6.87 8.59
N VAL A 42 7.64 5.78 8.15
CA VAL A 42 8.91 5.31 8.71
C VAL A 42 10.00 6.38 8.57
N ILE A 43 10.12 7.01 7.40
CA ILE A 43 11.08 8.11 7.19
C ILE A 43 10.82 9.27 8.14
N LEU A 44 9.56 9.64 8.39
CA LEU A 44 9.22 10.70 9.33
C LEU A 44 9.55 10.34 10.78
N ILE A 45 9.28 9.10 11.20
CA ILE A 45 9.68 8.60 12.53
C ILE A 45 11.20 8.64 12.67
N ILE A 46 11.93 8.07 11.71
CA ILE A 46 13.40 8.07 11.72
C ILE A 46 13.90 9.51 11.74
N LYS A 47 13.37 10.40 10.91
CA LYS A 47 13.73 11.82 10.94
C LYS A 47 13.42 12.48 12.27
N LYS A 48 12.35 12.11 12.98
CA LYS A 48 12.04 12.65 14.31
C LYS A 48 13.01 12.14 15.37
N LEU A 49 13.40 10.87 15.31
CA LEU A 49 14.42 10.27 16.18
C LEU A 49 15.82 10.83 15.90
N VAL A 50 16.13 11.07 14.62
CA VAL A 50 17.47 11.49 14.16
C VAL A 50 17.64 13.02 14.13
N ARG A 51 16.58 13.83 13.93
CA ARG A 51 16.65 15.31 14.05
C ARG A 51 16.87 15.79 15.48
N SER A 52 16.92 14.89 16.48
CA SER A 52 17.59 15.26 17.73
C SER A 52 19.10 15.47 17.54
N ASN A 53 19.71 15.01 16.42
CA ASN A 53 21.16 15.06 16.20
C ASN A 53 21.65 15.35 14.75
N LEU A 54 20.86 15.27 13.67
CA LEU A 54 21.38 15.49 12.30
C LEU A 54 20.46 16.32 11.39
N GLY A 55 21.03 17.41 10.87
CA GLY A 55 20.46 18.26 9.83
C GLY A 55 20.46 17.57 8.46
N LEU A 56 19.41 16.82 8.18
CA LEU A 56 19.16 16.28 6.83
C LEU A 56 18.67 17.41 5.91
N GLU A 57 19.59 17.96 5.12
CA GLU A 57 19.32 18.84 3.99
C GLU A 57 18.50 18.13 2.91
N SER A 58 17.67 18.89 2.19
CA SER A 58 16.78 18.37 1.16
C SER A 58 17.57 17.97 -0.09
N ILE A 59 17.54 16.69 -0.45
CA ILE A 59 18.04 16.23 -1.75
C ILE A 59 17.08 16.75 -2.83
N ASN A 60 17.58 17.67 -3.68
CA ASN A 60 16.85 18.14 -4.87
C ASN A 60 16.90 17.08 -5.96
N PHE A 61 15.90 16.20 -6.01
CA PHE A 61 15.73 15.25 -7.11
C PHE A 61 15.00 15.89 -8.29
N ASP A 62 15.44 15.55 -9.51
CA ASP A 62 14.72 15.89 -10.74
C ASP A 62 13.30 15.26 -10.72
N LYS A 63 12.29 16.08 -11.00
CA LYS A 63 10.87 15.66 -11.02
C LYS A 63 10.61 14.53 -12.02
N GLY A 64 11.33 14.52 -13.15
CA GLY A 64 11.23 13.45 -14.15
C GLY A 64 11.71 12.11 -13.61
N ILE A 65 12.86 12.08 -12.93
CA ILE A 65 13.43 10.87 -12.32
C ILE A 65 12.51 10.33 -11.22
N LEU A 66 11.90 11.21 -10.41
CA LEU A 66 10.91 10.82 -9.41
C LEU A 66 9.67 10.17 -10.05
N GLY A 67 9.16 10.75 -11.14
CA GLY A 67 8.02 10.20 -11.88
C GLY A 67 8.30 8.81 -12.45
N VAL A 68 9.46 8.63 -13.10
CA VAL A 68 9.88 7.32 -13.64
C VAL A 68 10.06 6.30 -12.51
N SER A 69 10.70 6.68 -11.41
CA SER A 69 10.89 5.78 -10.26
C SER A 69 9.55 5.34 -9.65
N PHE A 70 8.59 6.26 -9.54
CA PHE A 70 7.25 5.98 -9.04
C PHE A 70 6.51 4.98 -9.94
N LEU A 71 6.55 5.19 -11.27
CA LEU A 71 5.93 4.29 -12.24
C LEU A 71 6.58 2.89 -12.22
N LEU A 72 7.91 2.82 -12.12
CA LEU A 72 8.63 1.54 -11.97
C LEU A 72 8.19 0.81 -10.71
N CYS A 73 8.03 1.49 -9.58
CA CYS A 73 7.54 0.86 -8.36
C CYS A 73 6.11 0.34 -8.50
N ILE A 74 5.22 1.08 -9.16
CA ILE A 74 3.86 0.59 -9.48
C ILE A 74 3.94 -0.69 -10.31
N LEU A 75 4.77 -0.68 -11.36
CA LEU A 75 4.96 -1.85 -12.23
C LEU A 75 5.51 -3.04 -11.44
N LEU A 76 6.47 -2.85 -10.55
CA LEU A 76 7.03 -3.91 -9.72
C LEU A 76 5.98 -4.52 -8.77
N VAL A 77 5.17 -3.68 -8.11
CA VAL A 77 4.06 -4.15 -7.26
C VAL A 77 3.04 -4.91 -8.11
N TYR A 78 2.73 -4.44 -9.31
CA TYR A 78 1.86 -5.15 -10.23
C TYR A 78 2.40 -6.53 -10.62
N LEU A 79 3.66 -6.58 -11.08
CA LEU A 79 4.32 -7.81 -11.51
C LEU A 79 4.50 -8.81 -10.35
N TYR A 80 4.65 -8.32 -9.12
CA TYR A 80 4.70 -9.18 -7.94
C TYR A 80 3.42 -10.02 -7.76
N TYR A 81 2.25 -9.45 -8.08
CA TYR A 81 0.96 -10.13 -7.98
C TYR A 81 0.58 -10.90 -9.25
N THR A 82 1.45 -11.84 -9.66
CA THR A 82 1.16 -12.78 -10.76
C THR A 82 -0.02 -13.71 -10.47
N LYS A 83 -0.60 -14.34 -11.50
CA LYS A 83 -1.70 -15.32 -11.33
C LYS A 83 -1.37 -16.42 -10.31
N ASN A 84 -0.17 -16.99 -10.36
CA ASN A 84 0.28 -18.02 -9.44
C ASN A 84 0.37 -17.50 -7.99
N LYS A 85 0.83 -16.26 -7.81
CA LYS A 85 0.90 -15.63 -6.50
C LYS A 85 -0.51 -15.36 -5.95
N ILE A 86 -1.41 -14.86 -6.79
CA ILE A 86 -2.82 -14.62 -6.42
C ILE A 86 -3.48 -15.92 -5.97
N ALA A 87 -3.29 -17.04 -6.69
CA ALA A 87 -3.83 -18.33 -6.29
C ALA A 87 -3.29 -18.80 -4.93
N LYS A 88 -1.99 -18.60 -4.65
CA LYS A 88 -1.39 -18.91 -3.34
C LYS A 88 -1.97 -18.02 -2.22
N ILE A 89 -2.15 -16.72 -2.50
CA ILE A 89 -2.76 -15.76 -1.58
C ILE A 89 -4.23 -16.14 -1.32
N GLY A 90 -4.99 -16.50 -2.35
CA GLY A 90 -6.37 -16.97 -2.23
C GLY A 90 -6.46 -18.17 -1.32
N LYS A 91 -5.70 -19.25 -1.57
CA LYS A 91 -5.65 -20.43 -0.69
C LYS A 91 -5.31 -20.09 0.77
N LYS A 92 -4.46 -19.09 0.99
CA LYS A 92 -4.05 -18.66 2.34
C LYS A 92 -5.17 -17.96 3.12
N TYR A 93 -6.04 -17.21 2.43
CA TYR A 93 -7.03 -16.33 3.05
C TYR A 93 -8.49 -16.74 2.82
N GLU A 94 -8.77 -17.64 1.87
CA GLU A 94 -10.11 -18.14 1.55
C GLU A 94 -10.57 -19.24 2.53
N ASN A 95 -9.63 -19.97 3.14
CA ASN A 95 -9.91 -20.96 4.19
C ASN A 95 -10.16 -20.37 5.59
N ARG A 96 -10.15 -19.04 5.73
CA ARG A 96 -10.53 -18.36 6.98
C ARG A 96 -11.93 -17.80 6.78
N ASP A 97 -12.89 -18.22 7.62
CA ASP A 97 -14.34 -18.00 7.53
C ASP A 97 -14.77 -16.73 6.78
N SER A 98 -15.80 -16.86 5.93
CA SER A 98 -16.39 -15.82 5.08
C SER A 98 -16.66 -14.49 5.81
N ALA A 99 -16.97 -14.53 7.12
CA ALA A 99 -17.15 -13.37 7.98
C ALA A 99 -15.91 -12.44 8.03
N TYR A 100 -14.69 -13.00 7.96
CA TYR A 100 -13.44 -12.23 8.00
C TYR A 100 -13.24 -11.35 6.75
N ILE A 101 -13.94 -11.66 5.66
CA ILE A 101 -13.83 -10.98 4.36
C ILE A 101 -14.93 -9.92 4.19
N GLU A 102 -16.13 -10.14 4.74
CA GLU A 102 -17.15 -9.10 4.85
C GLU A 102 -16.70 -7.96 5.74
N PHE A 103 -16.09 -8.26 6.88
CA PHE A 103 -15.52 -7.26 7.79
C PHE A 103 -14.11 -6.79 7.37
N GLY A 104 -13.41 -7.46 6.44
CA GLY A 104 -12.01 -7.11 6.11
C GLY A 104 -11.81 -5.70 5.51
N GLY A 105 -12.86 -5.07 4.98
CA GLY A 105 -12.77 -3.74 4.36
C GLY A 105 -12.37 -2.62 5.32
N TRP A 106 -12.93 -2.58 6.53
CA TRP A 106 -12.60 -1.55 7.51
C TRP A 106 -11.17 -1.73 8.04
N ILE A 107 -10.70 -2.98 8.16
CA ILE A 107 -9.33 -3.30 8.55
C ILE A 107 -8.35 -2.77 7.49
N VAL A 108 -8.64 -3.00 6.20
CA VAL A 108 -7.81 -2.46 5.11
C VAL A 108 -7.80 -0.93 5.13
N ALA A 109 -8.96 -0.29 5.34
CA ALA A 109 -9.03 1.16 5.47
C ALA A 109 -8.19 1.66 6.65
N ALA A 110 -8.31 1.06 7.83
CA ALA A 110 -7.52 1.41 9.01
C ALA A 110 -6.02 1.29 8.76
N LEU A 111 -5.56 0.20 8.14
CA LEU A 111 -4.15 -0.02 7.81
C LEU A 111 -3.58 1.03 6.86
N ILE A 112 -4.39 1.63 5.98
CA ILE A 112 -3.94 2.67 5.04
C ILE A 112 -4.06 4.06 5.65
N PHE A 113 -5.22 4.38 6.24
CA PHE A 113 -5.55 5.72 6.69
C PHE A 113 -4.97 6.08 8.06
N ILE A 114 -4.78 5.13 8.99
CA ILE A 114 -4.17 5.45 10.29
C ILE A 114 -2.74 5.98 10.11
N PRO A 115 -1.82 5.30 9.38
CA PRO A 115 -0.49 5.85 9.13
C PRO A 115 -0.55 7.22 8.44
N LEU A 116 -1.46 7.40 7.47
CA LEU A 116 -1.65 8.69 6.79
C LEU A 116 -2.09 9.80 7.75
N LEU A 117 -3.07 9.54 8.62
CA LEU A 117 -3.54 10.48 9.63
C LEU A 117 -2.41 10.87 10.59
N ILE A 118 -1.59 9.91 11.01
CA ILE A 118 -0.44 10.22 11.87
C ILE A 118 0.59 11.07 11.12
N ILE A 119 0.86 10.79 9.84
CA ILE A 119 1.71 11.66 8.98
C ILE A 119 1.18 13.08 8.97
N LEU A 120 -0.12 13.27 8.75
CA LEU A 120 -0.75 14.59 8.72
C LEU A 120 -0.63 15.30 10.07
N ILE A 121 -0.95 14.64 11.19
CA ILE A 121 -0.85 15.24 12.53
C ILE A 121 0.60 15.62 12.88
N ILE A 122 1.58 14.78 12.54
CA ILE A 122 3.00 15.08 12.76
C ILE A 122 3.46 16.21 11.85
N GLY A 123 3.03 16.22 10.59
CA GLY A 123 3.39 17.23 9.60
C GLY A 123 2.74 18.59 9.85
N TRP A 124 1.53 18.63 10.44
CA TRP A 124 0.77 19.84 10.74
C TRP A 124 1.36 20.68 11.87
N LYS A 125 2.11 20.06 12.80
CA LYS A 125 2.78 20.76 13.91
C LYS A 125 4.05 21.53 13.48
N ARG A 126 4.19 21.90 12.20
CA ARG A 126 5.30 22.73 11.69
C ARG A 126 4.80 24.05 11.16
#